data_AF-A4WJC3-F1
#
_entry.id   AF-A4WJC3-F1
#
_cell.length_a   1.000
_cell.length_b   1.000
_cell.length_c   1.000
_cell.angle_alpha   90.00
_cell.angle_beta   90.00
_cell.angle_gamma   90.00
#
_symmetry.space_group_name_H-M   'P 1'
#
loop_
_entity.id
_entity.type
_entity.pdbx_description
1 polymer ?
#
loop_
_entity_poly.entity_id
_entity_poly.type
_entity_poly.pdbx_seq_one_letter_code
_entity_poly.pdbx_strand_id
1 'polypeptide(L)'
;MQFRTIPPKTLNFFLAYQTEEESYFFIPEYNLYIFSKLYKNEYNLAFVLNKKIKIDKFCKDIEEKSSVLLKKKDIPWRGFETDFLLTLTPIDCEKNIVVPTLRVNINSGDTIFHWDQIAKIIFSDELFNYLEWIREKYRINYEILDT
;
A
#
# COMPACT_ATOMS: atom_id res chain seq x y z
N MET A 1 -14.62 30.48 -14.18
CA MET A 1 -14.45 29.23 -13.41
C MET A 1 -13.50 29.57 -12.26
N GLN A 2 -14.03 29.81 -11.05
CA GLN A 2 -13.16 30.01 -9.88
C GLN A 2 -12.53 28.66 -9.55
N PHE A 3 -11.22 28.54 -9.68
CA PHE A 3 -10.49 27.46 -9.02
C PHE A 3 -10.75 27.63 -7.53
N ARG A 4 -11.61 26.78 -6.95
CA ARG A 4 -11.61 26.58 -5.51
C ARG A 4 -10.25 25.96 -5.21
N THR A 5 -9.28 26.78 -4.84
CA THR A 5 -8.11 26.35 -4.10
C THR A 5 -8.65 25.80 -2.78
N ILE A 6 -8.98 24.51 -2.78
CA ILE A 6 -9.04 23.74 -1.54
C ILE A 6 -7.64 23.93 -0.96
N PRO A 7 -7.47 24.61 0.18
CA PRO A 7 -6.15 24.72 0.78
C PRO A 7 -5.62 23.29 0.91
N PRO A 8 -4.36 23.02 0.51
CA PRO A 8 -3.82 21.69 0.67
C PRO A 8 -4.06 21.33 2.14
N LYS A 9 -4.88 20.29 2.39
CA LYS A 9 -4.88 19.68 3.72
C LYS A 9 -3.42 19.34 3.92
N THR A 10 -2.77 20.03 4.86
CA THR A 10 -1.37 19.77 5.17
C THR A 10 -1.33 18.31 5.59
N LEU A 11 -0.87 17.45 4.68
CA LEU A 11 -0.62 16.06 5.02
C LEU A 11 0.52 16.11 6.03
N ASN A 12 0.24 15.66 7.25
CA ASN A 12 1.28 15.59 8.26
C ASN A 12 2.10 14.35 7.97
N PHE A 13 3.22 14.50 7.27
CA PHE A 13 4.15 13.40 7.07
C PHE A 13 5.14 13.37 8.23
N PHE A 14 5.25 12.24 8.91
CA PHE A 14 6.33 11.99 9.84
C PHE A 14 7.44 11.28 9.08
N LEU A 15 8.51 12.02 8.76
CA LEU A 15 9.72 11.42 8.21
C LEU A 15 10.38 10.59 9.31
N ALA A 16 10.40 9.27 9.12
CA ALA A 16 11.02 8.34 10.05
C ALA A 16 12.50 8.14 9.71
N TYR A 17 12.85 8.10 8.42
CA TYR A 17 14.21 7.85 7.96
C TYR A 17 14.39 8.27 6.49
N GLN A 18 15.54 8.83 6.12
CA GLN A 18 15.86 9.20 4.73
C GLN A 18 17.36 9.09 4.44
N THR A 19 17.68 8.55 3.27
CA THR A 19 18.99 8.60 2.61
C THR A 19 18.83 9.14 1.18
N GLU A 20 19.91 9.13 0.39
CA GLU A 20 19.86 9.49 -1.03
C GLU A 20 18.97 8.54 -1.86
N GLU A 21 18.89 7.27 -1.46
CA GLU A 21 18.19 6.24 -2.24
C GLU A 21 16.94 5.71 -1.54
N GLU A 22 16.79 5.88 -0.22
CA GLU A 22 15.68 5.31 0.54
C GLU A 22 14.97 6.35 1.40
N SER A 23 13.66 6.21 1.55
CA SER A 23 12.90 7.06 2.46
C SER A 23 11.67 6.36 3.04
N TYR A 24 11.36 6.72 4.29
CA TYR A 24 10.37 6.08 5.12
C TYR A 24 9.51 7.18 5.76
N PHE A 25 8.23 7.17 5.46
CA PHE A 25 7.28 8.17 5.95
C PHE A 25 6.08 7.48 6.60
N PHE A 26 5.47 8.15 7.56
CA PHE A 26 4.13 7.80 8.04
C PHE A 26 3.17 8.96 7.77
N ILE A 27 2.01 8.63 7.20
CA ILE A 27 0.88 9.54 6.99
C ILE A 27 -0.25 9.12 7.93
N PRO A 28 -0.44 9.80 9.07
CA PRO A 28 -1.50 9.50 10.02
C PRO A 28 -2.89 9.65 9.44
N GLU A 29 -3.12 10.65 8.59
CA GLU A 29 -4.44 10.89 7.99
C GLU A 29 -4.94 9.71 7.17
N TYR A 30 -4.00 8.92 6.61
CA TYR A 30 -4.29 7.73 5.82
C TYR A 30 -3.96 6.44 6.57
N ASN A 31 -3.43 6.55 7.79
CA ASN A 31 -2.86 5.44 8.57
C ASN A 31 -1.92 4.57 7.71
N LEU A 32 -1.01 5.24 6.99
CA LEU A 32 -0.23 4.64 5.91
C LEU A 32 1.26 4.87 6.12
N TYR A 33 2.05 3.80 6.15
CA TYR A 33 3.50 3.91 6.02
C TYR A 33 3.89 3.84 4.55
N ILE A 34 4.88 4.64 4.17
CA ILE A 34 5.41 4.70 2.81
C ILE A 34 6.89 4.42 2.86
N PHE A 35 7.31 3.50 2.02
CA PHE A 35 8.69 3.12 1.77
C PHE A 35 8.97 3.45 0.32
N SER A 36 10.05 4.17 0.07
CA SER A 36 10.51 4.50 -1.28
C SER A 36 11.96 4.10 -1.40
N LYS A 37 12.29 3.43 -2.50
CA LYS A 37 13.66 3.04 -2.83
C LYS A 37 13.96 3.32 -4.30
N LEU A 38 14.95 4.17 -4.57
CA LEU A 38 15.46 4.42 -5.91
C LEU A 38 16.40 3.28 -6.31
N TYR A 39 16.14 2.67 -7.47
CA TYR A 39 16.99 1.66 -8.07
C TYR A 39 17.01 1.81 -9.58
N LYS A 40 18.20 2.00 -10.17
CA LYS A 40 18.39 2.10 -11.65
C LYS A 40 17.40 3.05 -12.35
N ASN A 41 17.12 4.21 -11.74
CA ASN A 41 16.20 5.25 -12.24
C ASN A 41 14.69 4.91 -12.16
N GLU A 42 14.33 3.91 -11.37
CA GLU A 42 12.95 3.61 -10.99
C GLU A 42 12.81 3.71 -9.47
N TYR A 43 11.68 4.25 -9.00
CA TYR A 43 11.31 4.19 -7.60
C TYR A 43 10.43 2.97 -7.36
N ASN A 44 10.88 2.11 -6.45
CA ASN A 44 10.06 1.06 -5.87
C ASN A 44 9.36 1.66 -4.65
N LEU A 45 8.05 1.86 -4.77
CA LEU A 45 7.21 2.35 -3.69
C LEU A 45 6.48 1.18 -3.03
N ALA A 46 6.48 1.15 -1.70
CA ALA A 46 5.63 0.28 -0.92
C ALA A 46 4.80 1.10 0.07
N PHE A 47 3.51 0.81 0.10
CA PHE A 47 2.53 1.45 0.95
C PHE A 47 1.98 0.39 1.90
N VAL A 48 2.22 0.55 3.19
CA VAL A 48 1.77 -0.39 4.22
C VAL A 48 0.64 0.25 4.99
N LEU A 49 -0.57 -0.27 4.80
CA LEU A 49 -1.72 0.19 5.56
C LEU A 49 -1.56 -0.36 6.98
N ASN A 50 -1.50 0.53 7.98
CA ASN A 50 -1.33 0.17 9.39
C ASN A 50 -2.66 -0.35 9.98
N LYS A 51 -3.20 -1.39 9.34
CA LYS A 51 -4.40 -2.10 9.72
C LYS A 51 -4.00 -3.54 9.99
N LYS A 52 -3.86 -3.87 11.27
CA LYS A 52 -3.41 -5.19 11.70
C LYS A 52 -4.50 -6.22 11.46
N ILE A 53 -4.14 -7.32 10.84
CA ILE A 53 -5.02 -8.44 10.56
C ILE A 53 -4.42 -9.67 11.20
N LYS A 54 -5.19 -10.35 12.04
CA LYS A 54 -4.81 -11.65 12.57
C LYS A 54 -5.32 -12.73 11.63
N ILE A 55 -4.47 -13.70 11.28
CA ILE A 55 -4.82 -14.85 10.46
C ILE A 55 -4.61 -16.16 11.21
N ASP A 56 -5.28 -17.23 10.80
CA ASP A 56 -5.20 -18.52 11.51
C ASP A 56 -4.09 -19.46 11.02
N LYS A 57 -3.47 -19.19 9.87
CA LYS A 57 -2.41 -20.03 9.27
C LYS A 57 -1.57 -19.30 8.24
N PHE A 58 -0.49 -19.96 7.82
CA PHE A 58 0.41 -19.53 6.74
C PHE A 58 1.11 -18.18 6.95
N CYS A 59 1.19 -17.62 8.17
CA CYS A 59 1.82 -16.30 8.38
C CYS A 59 3.20 -16.15 7.73
N LYS A 60 4.07 -17.16 7.81
CA LYS A 60 5.42 -17.10 7.22
C LYS A 60 5.42 -17.04 5.68
N ASP A 61 4.45 -17.68 5.04
CA ASP A 61 4.37 -17.80 3.58
C ASP A 61 3.25 -16.93 3.00
N ILE A 62 2.59 -16.12 3.83
CA ILE A 62 1.37 -15.41 3.44
C ILE A 62 1.66 -14.37 2.37
N GLU A 63 2.81 -13.71 2.41
CA GLU A 63 3.17 -12.67 1.46
C GLU A 63 3.22 -13.22 0.02
N GLU A 64 3.85 -14.37 -0.18
CA GLU A 64 3.89 -15.03 -1.49
C GLU A 64 2.50 -15.53 -1.90
N LYS A 65 1.78 -16.19 -0.98
CA LYS A 65 0.44 -16.75 -1.27
C LYS A 65 -0.61 -15.68 -1.57
N SER A 66 -0.52 -14.54 -0.90
CA SER A 66 -1.51 -13.46 -0.97
C SER A 66 -1.19 -12.42 -2.03
N SER A 67 -0.02 -12.49 -2.67
CA SER A 67 0.38 -11.57 -3.73
C SER A 67 -0.57 -11.65 -4.94
N VAL A 68 -1.18 -10.53 -5.29
CA VAL A 68 -2.03 -10.36 -6.46
C VAL A 68 -1.64 -9.11 -7.25
N LEU A 69 -1.55 -9.25 -8.57
CA LEU A 69 -1.31 -8.13 -9.47
C LEU A 69 -2.63 -7.46 -9.82
N LEU A 70 -2.76 -6.19 -9.47
CA LEU A 70 -3.90 -5.33 -9.77
C LEU A 70 -3.52 -4.39 -10.92
N LYS A 71 -4.13 -4.60 -12.08
CA LYS A 71 -3.97 -3.71 -13.23
C LYS A 71 -4.97 -2.57 -13.15
N LYS A 72 -4.48 -1.35 -12.96
CA LYS A 72 -5.33 -0.16 -12.83
C LYS A 72 -5.16 0.76 -14.04
N LYS A 73 -6.24 0.92 -14.80
CA LYS A 73 -6.32 1.86 -15.92
C LYS A 73 -6.61 3.27 -15.41
N ASP A 74 -6.12 4.25 -16.16
CA ASP A 74 -6.24 5.67 -15.90
C ASP A 74 -5.64 6.11 -14.54
N ILE A 75 -4.64 5.37 -14.04
CA ILE A 75 -3.86 5.68 -12.83
C ILE A 75 -2.37 5.72 -13.22
N PRO A 76 -1.61 6.76 -12.83
CA PRO A 76 -2.01 7.94 -12.04
C PRO A 76 -2.76 9.00 -12.87
N TRP A 77 -2.78 8.87 -14.20
CA TRP A 77 -3.40 9.80 -15.12
C TRP A 77 -4.15 9.07 -16.24
N ARG A 78 -5.08 9.76 -16.90
CA ARG A 78 -5.86 9.19 -18.01
C ARG A 78 -4.94 8.69 -19.13
N GLY A 79 -5.18 7.46 -19.58
CA GLY A 79 -4.38 6.77 -20.60
C GLY A 79 -3.21 5.97 -20.05
N PHE A 80 -2.93 6.01 -18.75
CA PHE A 80 -1.93 5.16 -18.10
C PHE A 80 -2.54 3.83 -17.67
N GLU A 81 -1.74 2.77 -17.69
CA GLU A 81 -2.04 1.52 -17.00
C GLU A 81 -0.90 1.27 -16.01
N THR A 82 -1.24 1.14 -14.74
CA THR A 82 -0.26 0.88 -13.67
C THR A 82 -0.55 -0.46 -13.03
N ASP A 83 0.51 -1.26 -12.90
CA ASP A 83 0.49 -2.54 -12.23
C ASP A 83 0.85 -2.34 -10.74
N PHE A 84 -0.08 -2.70 -9.86
CA PHE A 84 0.15 -2.70 -8.42
C PHE A 84 0.20 -4.14 -7.90
N LEU A 85 1.14 -4.42 -6.99
CA LEU A 85 1.17 -5.69 -6.27
C LEU A 85 0.53 -5.50 -4.89
N LEU A 86 -0.65 -6.07 -4.68
CA LEU A 86 -1.30 -6.11 -3.36
C LEU A 86 -0.96 -7.43 -2.67
N THR A 87 -0.51 -7.37 -1.41
CA THR A 87 -0.12 -8.53 -0.60
C THR A 87 -0.43 -8.32 0.89
N LEU A 88 -0.38 -9.39 1.68
CA LEU A 88 -0.32 -9.34 3.15
C LEU A 88 1.12 -9.57 3.60
N THR A 89 1.73 -8.56 4.22
CA THR A 89 3.09 -8.66 4.77
C THR A 89 3.02 -9.11 6.23
N PRO A 90 3.77 -10.15 6.63
CA PRO A 90 3.84 -10.55 8.03
C PRO A 90 4.59 -9.53 8.87
N ILE A 91 4.06 -9.20 10.04
CA ILE A 91 4.72 -8.32 11.03
C ILE A 91 5.00 -9.02 12.36
N ASP A 92 4.22 -10.04 12.72
CA ASP A 92 4.45 -10.87 13.92
C ASP A 92 3.82 -12.26 13.70
N CYS A 93 4.63 -13.24 13.30
CA CYS A 93 4.14 -14.60 13.07
C CYS A 93 4.01 -15.46 14.34
N GLU A 94 4.47 -15.01 15.50
CA GLU A 94 4.13 -15.67 16.76
C GLU A 94 2.67 -15.39 17.12
N LYS A 95 2.18 -14.18 16.78
CA LYS A 95 0.78 -13.78 16.96
C LYS A 95 -0.08 -13.93 15.71
N ASN A 96 0.50 -14.39 14.59
CA ASN A 96 -0.10 -14.45 13.26
C ASN A 96 -0.70 -13.11 12.78
N ILE A 97 0.03 -12.01 13.00
CA ILE A 97 -0.37 -10.67 12.59
C ILE A 97 0.32 -10.30 11.28
N VAL A 98 -0.49 -9.82 10.35
CA VAL A 98 -0.10 -9.34 9.03
C VAL A 98 -0.70 -7.96 8.78
N VAL A 99 -0.19 -7.26 7.78
CA VAL A 99 -0.68 -5.95 7.33
C VAL A 99 -0.84 -5.93 5.81
N PRO A 100 -1.87 -5.24 5.27
CA PRO A 100 -1.98 -5.02 3.83
C PRO A 100 -0.86 -4.13 3.30
N THR A 101 -0.22 -4.56 2.23
CA THR A 101 0.88 -3.86 1.57
C THR A 101 0.61 -3.77 0.08
N LEU A 102 0.74 -2.57 -0.48
CA LEU A 102 0.64 -2.29 -1.90
C LEU A 102 2.01 -1.86 -2.42
N ARG A 103 2.50 -2.46 -3.50
CA ARG A 103 3.78 -2.09 -4.12
C ARG A 103 3.57 -1.65 -5.56
N VAL A 104 4.38 -0.70 -6.01
CA VAL A 104 4.37 -0.20 -7.38
C VAL A 104 5.77 0.27 -7.74
N ASN A 105 6.18 0.01 -8.98
CA ASN A 105 7.41 0.56 -9.54
C ASN A 105 7.02 1.71 -10.45
N ILE A 106 7.69 2.86 -10.30
CA ILE A 106 7.39 4.07 -11.06
C ILE A 106 8.69 4.63 -11.64
N ASN A 107 8.60 5.28 -12.80
CA ASN A 107 9.75 6.01 -13.32
C ASN A 107 10.02 7.25 -12.45
N SER A 108 11.28 7.70 -12.39
CA SER A 108 11.64 8.93 -11.67
C SER A 108 10.78 10.15 -12.04
N GLY A 109 10.36 10.27 -13.31
CA GLY A 109 9.50 11.35 -13.78
C GLY A 109 8.07 11.32 -13.22
N ASP A 110 7.61 10.15 -12.77
CA ASP A 110 6.25 9.96 -12.26
C ASP A 110 6.15 10.25 -10.75
N THR A 111 7.26 10.57 -10.08
CA THR A 111 7.30 10.93 -8.64
C THR A 111 6.46 12.17 -8.29
N ILE A 112 6.10 12.97 -9.29
CA ILE A 112 5.26 14.17 -9.14
C ILE A 112 3.82 13.87 -8.73
N PHE A 113 3.35 12.63 -8.92
CA PHE A 113 1.97 12.25 -8.59
C PHE A 113 1.80 11.94 -7.10
N HIS A 114 0.58 12.13 -6.59
CA HIS A 114 0.20 11.80 -5.21
C HIS A 114 -0.02 10.28 -5.03
N TRP A 115 1.05 9.51 -5.11
CA TRP A 115 1.01 8.05 -4.99
C TRP A 115 0.47 7.56 -3.64
N ASP A 116 0.63 8.35 -2.59
CA ASP A 116 0.02 8.14 -1.28
C ASP A 116 -1.51 8.16 -1.33
N GLN A 117 -2.10 9.13 -2.04
CA GLN A 117 -3.55 9.22 -2.22
C GLN A 117 -4.08 8.10 -3.10
N ILE A 118 -3.34 7.77 -4.16
CA ILE A 118 -3.66 6.66 -5.06
C ILE A 118 -3.67 5.34 -4.26
N ALA A 119 -2.63 5.07 -3.47
CA ALA A 119 -2.57 3.87 -2.64
C ALA A 119 -3.73 3.79 -1.65
N LYS A 120 -4.07 4.91 -0.99
CA LYS A 120 -5.22 4.99 -0.08
C LYS A 120 -6.55 4.64 -0.80
N ILE A 121 -6.76 5.17 -1.99
CA ILE A 121 -7.96 4.88 -2.79
C ILE A 121 -8.00 3.41 -3.16
N ILE A 122 -6.88 2.86 -3.66
CA ILE A 122 -6.78 1.43 -4.01
C ILE A 122 -7.08 0.55 -2.79
N PHE A 123 -6.52 0.85 -1.61
CA PHE A 123 -6.87 0.12 -0.40
C PHE A 123 -8.36 0.23 -0.05
N SER A 124 -8.96 1.41 -0.22
CA SER A 124 -10.38 1.61 0.09
C SER A 124 -11.29 0.81 -0.84
N ASP A 125 -10.93 0.69 -2.10
CA ASP A 125 -11.72 0.00 -3.13
C ASP A 125 -11.51 -1.53 -3.13
N GLU A 126 -10.27 -1.98 -2.89
CA GLU A 126 -9.88 -3.38 -3.15
C GLU A 126 -9.78 -4.23 -1.88
N LEU A 127 -9.49 -3.64 -0.72
CA LEU A 127 -9.06 -4.41 0.45
C LEU A 127 -10.09 -5.45 0.90
N PHE A 128 -11.37 -5.10 0.90
CA PHE A 128 -12.42 -6.05 1.30
C PHE A 128 -12.48 -7.25 0.34
N ASN A 129 -12.60 -6.99 -0.96
CA ASN A 129 -12.66 -8.05 -1.98
C ASN A 129 -11.40 -8.92 -1.98
N TYR A 130 -10.25 -8.29 -1.77
CA TYR A 130 -8.97 -8.96 -1.63
C TYR A 130 -8.92 -9.92 -0.44
N LEU A 131 -9.38 -9.50 0.74
CA LEU A 131 -9.41 -10.34 1.93
C LEU A 131 -10.41 -11.50 1.78
N GLU A 132 -11.58 -11.26 1.18
CA GLU A 132 -12.55 -12.32 0.88
C GLU A 132 -11.96 -13.34 -0.11
N TRP A 133 -11.27 -12.87 -1.16
CA TRP A 133 -10.58 -13.74 -2.11
C TRP A 133 -9.53 -14.62 -1.43
N ILE A 134 -8.72 -14.07 -0.51
CA ILE A 134 -7.75 -14.87 0.26
C ILE A 134 -8.45 -15.91 1.12
N ARG A 135 -9.52 -15.51 1.82
CA ARG A 135 -10.31 -16.41 2.65
C ARG A 135 -10.82 -17.57 1.83
N GLU A 136 -11.39 -17.32 0.66
CA GLU A 136 -11.94 -18.36 -0.21
C GLU A 136 -10.85 -19.26 -0.80
N LYS A 137 -9.80 -18.66 -1.37
CA LYS A 137 -8.74 -19.39 -2.08
C LYS A 137 -7.89 -20.25 -1.16
N TYR A 138 -7.57 -19.77 0.04
CA TYR A 138 -6.66 -20.44 0.98
C TYR A 138 -7.36 -20.98 2.24
N ARG A 139 -8.67 -20.77 2.35
CA ARG A 139 -9.48 -21.13 3.53
C ARG A 139 -8.96 -20.51 4.83
N ILE A 140 -8.41 -19.30 4.74
CA ILE A 140 -7.82 -18.57 5.88
C ILE A 140 -8.92 -17.79 6.58
N ASN A 141 -9.09 -17.99 7.89
CA ASN A 141 -9.91 -17.08 8.68
C ASN A 141 -9.06 -15.87 9.09
N TYR A 142 -9.69 -14.71 9.12
CA TYR A 142 -9.03 -13.48 9.51
C TYR A 142 -9.90 -12.63 10.43
N GLU A 143 -9.23 -11.86 11.29
CA GLU A 143 -9.83 -10.89 12.19
C GLU A 143 -9.10 -9.55 12.01
N ILE A 144 -9.84 -8.49 11.76
CA ILE A 144 -9.27 -7.13 11.73
C ILE A 144 -9.15 -6.68 13.19
N LEU A 145 -7.94 -6.32 13.61
CA LEU A 145 -7.70 -5.82 14.95
C LEU A 145 -7.92 -4.30 14.95
N ASP A 146 -8.70 -3.82 15.91
CA ASP A 146 -8.81 -2.38 16.16
C ASP A 146 -7.43 -1.84 16.55
N THR A 147 -6.98 -0.80 15.86
CA THR A 147 -5.71 -0.09 16.09
C THR A 147 -5.92 1.18 16.88
#